data_AF-A0A0A6RZ97-F1
#
_entry.id   AF-A0A0A6RZ97-F1
#
_cell.length_a   1.000
_cell.length_b   1.000
_cell.length_c   1.000
_cell.angle_alpha   90.00
_cell.angle_beta   90.00
_cell.angle_gamma   90.00
#
_symmetry.space_group_name_H-M   'P 1'
#
loop_
_entity.id
_entity.type
_entity.pdbx_description
1 polymer ?
#
loop_
_entity_poly.entity_id
_entity_poly.type
_entity_poly.pdbx_seq_one_letter_code
_entity_poly.pdbx_strand_id
1 'polypeptide(L)'
;MSQKKHDFKSQYENFIGGQWTTPVDGEYFENISPVDGSVITKVARSKSKDIDLAVSAASKAFENWGKTSVTERSALLLKIAERLEENLEKLATVETWDNGKAIRETMAADLPLAIDHFRYFAGVIRSESGDISDLDVNTVSIEVHEPLGVVGQIIPWNFPILMAAWKIAPALAAGNCVVLKPAEQTPVSILFLIEIIADLLPEGILNVVNGFGPEAGKPLAQHPDIKKVAFTGETTTGRLIMQYASENIIPVTLELGGKSPNVFFESVMAQDDEFLDKAIEGLVLFAFNQGEVCTCPSRALIQESIYDEFMARCLKRIEAITMGDTLDASTMMGAQASNDQYEKILNYIDIGKQEGAEILIGGNKYENTTFPNGYYIQPTVFKGNNKMRIFQEEIFGPVLSVTTFKDEAEALEIANDTLYGRETHKMMLNHYRHTKNVLISYDKNKLGFF
;
A
#
# COMPACT_ATOMS: atom_id res chain seq x y z
N MET A 1 -6.00 27.97 -0.66
CA MET A 1 -7.18 27.99 0.23
C MET A 1 -6.97 26.84 1.20
N SER A 2 -6.93 27.07 2.51
CA SER A 2 -6.81 25.98 3.49
C SER A 2 -8.01 25.05 3.33
N GLN A 3 -7.79 23.81 2.91
CA GLN A 3 -8.82 22.78 2.94
C GLN A 3 -9.22 22.58 4.40
N LYS A 4 -10.53 22.55 4.67
CA LYS A 4 -11.06 22.42 6.03
C LYS A 4 -11.18 20.93 6.39
N LYS A 5 -11.11 20.64 7.70
CA LYS A 5 -11.45 19.32 8.27
C LYS A 5 -12.77 18.82 7.69
N HIS A 6 -12.79 17.56 7.25
CA HIS A 6 -14.00 16.91 6.75
C HIS A 6 -14.99 16.68 7.90
N ASP A 7 -16.29 16.80 7.60
CA ASP A 7 -17.36 16.53 8.58
C ASP A 7 -17.70 15.04 8.57
N PHE A 8 -17.05 14.28 9.45
CA PHE A 8 -17.22 12.84 9.53
C PHE A 8 -18.54 12.47 10.23
N LYS A 9 -19.20 11.41 9.74
CA LYS A 9 -20.32 10.79 10.47
C LYS A 9 -19.86 10.38 11.87
N SER A 10 -20.73 10.44 12.86
CA SER A 10 -20.42 10.02 14.23
C SER A 10 -20.18 8.52 14.37
N GLN A 11 -20.68 7.72 13.40
CA GLN A 11 -20.56 6.27 13.38
C GLN A 11 -20.66 5.75 11.93
N TYR A 12 -19.90 4.69 11.64
CA TYR A 12 -20.03 3.90 10.42
C TYR A 12 -20.33 2.43 10.72
N GLU A 13 -21.13 1.84 9.85
CA GLU A 13 -21.53 0.43 9.86
C GLU A 13 -20.69 -0.40 8.88
N ASN A 14 -20.87 -1.72 8.86
CA ASN A 14 -20.36 -2.54 7.76
C ASN A 14 -21.19 -2.30 6.49
N PHE A 15 -20.63 -2.59 5.32
CA PHE A 15 -21.39 -2.63 4.06
C PHE A 15 -21.54 -4.08 3.61
N ILE A 16 -22.72 -4.65 3.76
CA ILE A 16 -22.99 -6.07 3.50
C ILE A 16 -24.23 -6.19 2.63
N GLY A 17 -24.14 -6.93 1.52
CA GLY A 17 -25.28 -7.19 0.63
C GLY A 17 -25.87 -5.93 0.01
N GLY A 18 -25.07 -4.87 -0.19
CA GLY A 18 -25.55 -3.59 -0.71
C GLY A 18 -26.15 -2.65 0.36
N GLN A 19 -26.08 -3.00 1.64
CA GLN A 19 -26.71 -2.25 2.74
C GLN A 19 -25.73 -1.97 3.87
N TRP A 20 -25.91 -0.82 4.53
CA TRP A 20 -25.21 -0.49 5.78
C TRP A 20 -25.79 -1.32 6.93
N THR A 21 -24.97 -2.19 7.52
CA THR A 21 -25.39 -3.23 8.47
C THR A 21 -24.60 -3.12 9.77
N THR A 22 -25.31 -3.02 10.88
CA THR A 22 -24.71 -2.99 12.22
C THR A 22 -23.97 -4.30 12.53
N PRO A 23 -22.83 -4.26 13.25
CA PRO A 23 -22.13 -5.47 13.67
C PRO A 23 -23.06 -6.34 14.53
N VAL A 24 -23.04 -7.65 14.32
CA VAL A 24 -23.97 -8.60 14.97
C VAL A 24 -23.89 -8.53 16.50
N ASP A 25 -22.70 -8.32 17.05
CA ASP A 25 -22.48 -8.21 18.49
C ASP A 25 -22.69 -6.77 19.03
N GLY A 26 -23.00 -5.79 18.17
CA GLY A 26 -23.26 -4.39 18.55
C GLY A 26 -22.02 -3.62 19.03
N GLU A 27 -20.82 -4.15 18.81
CA GLU A 27 -19.55 -3.55 19.25
C GLU A 27 -18.97 -2.60 18.21
N TYR A 28 -18.33 -1.53 18.66
CA TYR A 28 -17.64 -0.55 17.82
C TYR A 28 -16.27 -0.22 18.42
N PHE A 29 -15.33 0.21 17.58
CA PHE A 29 -14.05 0.76 18.00
C PHE A 29 -13.92 2.21 17.52
N GLU A 30 -13.09 2.99 18.23
CA GLU A 30 -12.81 4.37 17.86
C GLU A 30 -11.76 4.43 16.77
N ASN A 31 -12.01 5.26 15.76
CA ASN A 31 -11.02 5.58 14.75
C ASN A 31 -10.35 6.92 15.11
N ILE A 32 -9.04 6.91 15.29
CA ILE A 32 -8.26 8.06 15.79
C ILE A 32 -7.45 8.63 14.63
N SER A 33 -7.60 9.93 14.38
CA SER A 33 -6.79 10.64 13.40
C SER A 33 -5.33 10.71 13.88
N PRO A 34 -4.36 10.24 13.09
CA PRO A 34 -2.94 10.45 13.38
C PRO A 34 -2.50 11.91 13.28
N VAL A 35 -3.29 12.76 12.58
CA VAL A 35 -2.97 14.17 12.34
C VAL A 35 -2.95 14.97 13.64
N ASP A 36 -3.96 14.77 14.50
CA ASP A 36 -4.19 15.57 15.72
C ASP A 36 -4.48 14.72 16.98
N GLY A 37 -4.50 13.39 16.86
CA GLY A 37 -4.81 12.47 17.94
C GLY A 37 -6.29 12.46 18.36
N SER A 38 -7.17 13.12 17.60
CA SER A 38 -8.62 13.17 17.90
C SER A 38 -9.36 11.95 17.37
N VAL A 39 -10.42 11.55 18.07
CA VAL A 39 -11.36 10.54 17.56
C VAL A 39 -12.16 11.14 16.40
N ILE A 40 -12.03 10.55 15.21
CA ILE A 40 -12.76 10.91 14.01
C ILE A 40 -14.22 10.42 14.12
N THR A 41 -14.39 9.14 14.44
CA THR A 41 -15.68 8.45 14.42
C THR A 41 -15.59 7.10 15.13
N LYS A 42 -16.71 6.37 15.19
CA LYS A 42 -16.79 4.97 15.62
C LYS A 42 -17.04 4.07 14.42
N VAL A 43 -16.40 2.90 14.38
CA VAL A 43 -16.53 1.94 13.29
C VAL A 43 -16.90 0.57 13.85
N ALA A 44 -17.74 -0.17 13.13
CA ALA A 44 -18.18 -1.52 13.50
C ALA A 44 -16.99 -2.43 13.85
N ARG A 45 -17.04 -3.08 15.03
CA ARG A 45 -16.06 -4.09 15.46
C ARG A 45 -16.62 -5.47 15.21
N SER A 46 -16.42 -5.95 13.99
CA SER A 46 -17.01 -7.19 13.53
C SER A 46 -16.19 -8.42 13.94
N LYS A 47 -16.88 -9.56 14.04
CA LYS A 47 -16.26 -10.86 14.31
C LYS A 47 -16.67 -11.87 13.24
N SER A 48 -16.49 -13.16 13.51
CA SER A 48 -16.80 -14.24 12.54
C SER A 48 -18.23 -14.19 12.01
N LYS A 49 -19.24 -13.85 12.85
CA LYS A 49 -20.65 -13.82 12.42
C LYS A 49 -20.91 -12.83 11.30
N ASP A 50 -20.27 -11.67 11.33
CA ASP A 50 -20.40 -10.65 10.28
C ASP A 50 -19.69 -11.07 8.99
N ILE A 51 -18.55 -11.79 9.13
CA ILE A 51 -17.87 -12.42 7.99
C ILE A 51 -18.80 -13.44 7.32
N ASP A 52 -19.47 -14.29 8.10
CA ASP A 52 -20.42 -15.28 7.58
C ASP A 52 -21.56 -14.60 6.79
N LEU A 53 -22.08 -13.47 7.31
CA LEU A 53 -23.11 -12.68 6.61
C LEU A 53 -22.59 -12.09 5.29
N ALA A 54 -21.37 -11.53 5.29
CA ALA A 54 -20.75 -10.97 4.09
C ALA A 54 -20.44 -12.03 3.04
N VAL A 55 -19.94 -13.20 3.45
CA VAL A 55 -19.66 -14.31 2.55
C VAL A 55 -20.95 -14.90 1.98
N SER A 56 -22.01 -15.01 2.79
CA SER A 56 -23.33 -15.44 2.32
C SER A 56 -23.91 -14.48 1.27
N ALA A 57 -23.83 -13.16 1.52
CA ALA A 57 -24.26 -12.14 0.58
C ALA A 57 -23.46 -12.21 -0.75
N ALA A 58 -22.14 -12.34 -0.66
CA ALA A 58 -21.27 -12.48 -1.82
C ALA A 58 -21.55 -13.77 -2.62
N SER A 59 -21.80 -14.88 -1.93
CA SER A 59 -22.12 -16.17 -2.57
C SER A 59 -23.42 -16.10 -3.36
N LYS A 60 -24.44 -15.45 -2.78
CA LYS A 60 -25.71 -15.20 -3.48
C LYS A 60 -25.53 -14.29 -4.70
N ALA A 61 -24.71 -13.25 -4.58
CA ALA A 61 -24.43 -12.33 -5.69
C ALA A 61 -23.67 -13.03 -6.84
N PHE A 62 -22.76 -13.95 -6.52
CA PHE A 62 -21.92 -14.66 -7.49
C PHE A 62 -22.74 -15.47 -8.50
N GLU A 63 -23.90 -16.01 -8.11
CA GLU A 63 -24.80 -16.78 -9.00
C GLU A 63 -25.19 -16.02 -10.27
N ASN A 64 -25.24 -14.69 -10.20
CA ASN A 64 -25.56 -13.79 -11.30
C ASN A 64 -24.33 -13.01 -11.77
N TRP A 65 -23.54 -12.45 -10.86
CA TRP A 65 -22.39 -11.60 -11.19
C TRP A 65 -21.34 -12.35 -12.03
N GLY A 66 -21.03 -13.60 -11.68
CA GLY A 66 -20.06 -14.41 -12.43
C GLY A 66 -20.47 -14.71 -13.88
N LYS A 67 -21.75 -14.54 -14.22
CA LYS A 67 -22.32 -14.76 -15.57
C LYS A 67 -22.50 -13.49 -16.39
N THR A 68 -22.21 -12.32 -15.81
CA THR A 68 -22.27 -11.05 -16.54
C THR A 68 -21.32 -11.05 -17.74
N SER A 69 -21.57 -10.19 -18.71
CA SER A 69 -20.66 -10.05 -19.84
C SER A 69 -19.39 -9.27 -19.45
N VAL A 70 -18.28 -9.55 -20.12
CA VAL A 70 -17.02 -8.76 -19.98
C VAL A 70 -17.25 -7.27 -20.24
N THR A 71 -18.20 -6.92 -21.11
CA THR A 71 -18.56 -5.54 -21.43
C THR A 71 -19.26 -4.85 -20.25
N GLU A 72 -20.20 -5.52 -19.57
CA GLU A 72 -20.86 -4.97 -18.39
C GLU A 72 -19.88 -4.77 -17.23
N ARG A 73 -18.99 -5.74 -17.00
CA ARG A 73 -17.96 -5.63 -15.95
C ARG A 73 -16.98 -4.50 -16.22
N SER A 74 -16.48 -4.41 -17.46
CA SER A 74 -15.62 -3.30 -17.90
C SER A 74 -16.32 -1.93 -17.73
N ALA A 75 -17.58 -1.81 -18.14
CA ALA A 75 -18.34 -0.58 -18.01
C ALA A 75 -18.55 -0.17 -16.54
N LEU A 76 -18.76 -1.13 -15.62
CA LEU A 76 -18.83 -0.84 -14.19
C LEU A 76 -17.52 -0.23 -13.68
N LEU A 77 -16.37 -0.82 -14.01
CA LEU A 77 -15.07 -0.33 -13.56
C LEU A 77 -14.77 1.07 -14.08
N LEU A 78 -15.13 1.38 -15.33
CA LEU A 78 -15.02 2.73 -15.88
C LEU A 78 -15.89 3.75 -15.13
N LYS A 79 -17.14 3.38 -14.79
CA LYS A 79 -18.02 4.23 -13.99
C LYS A 79 -17.50 4.47 -12.58
N ILE A 80 -16.91 3.46 -11.95
CA ILE A 80 -16.23 3.62 -10.66
C ILE A 80 -15.10 4.65 -10.81
N ALA A 81 -14.22 4.48 -11.81
CA ALA A 81 -13.12 5.41 -12.04
C ALA A 81 -13.59 6.87 -12.26
N GLU A 82 -14.63 7.07 -13.07
CA GLU A 82 -15.26 8.39 -13.28
C GLU A 82 -15.78 8.98 -11.97
N ARG A 83 -16.51 8.19 -11.17
CA ARG A 83 -17.05 8.63 -9.88
C ARG A 83 -15.96 9.02 -8.88
N LEU A 84 -14.82 8.32 -8.88
CA LEU A 84 -13.67 8.67 -8.06
C LEU A 84 -13.03 9.98 -8.53
N GLU A 85 -12.88 10.18 -9.83
CA GLU A 85 -12.32 11.40 -10.41
C GLU A 85 -13.18 12.63 -10.07
N GLU A 86 -14.50 12.51 -10.16
CA GLU A 86 -15.46 13.55 -9.77
C GLU A 86 -15.38 13.94 -8.29
N ASN A 87 -14.91 13.03 -7.43
CA ASN A 87 -14.85 13.22 -5.98
C ASN A 87 -13.42 13.23 -5.41
N LEU A 88 -12.41 13.36 -6.29
CA LEU A 88 -10.99 13.21 -5.95
C LEU A 88 -10.58 14.06 -4.74
N GLU A 89 -10.94 15.35 -4.71
CA GLU A 89 -10.55 16.25 -3.63
C GLU A 89 -11.14 15.83 -2.26
N LYS A 90 -12.39 15.36 -2.25
CA LYS A 90 -13.05 14.91 -1.01
C LYS A 90 -12.43 13.61 -0.52
N LEU A 91 -12.20 12.66 -1.43
CA LEU A 91 -11.56 11.39 -1.12
C LEU A 91 -10.14 11.62 -0.59
N ALA A 92 -9.35 12.48 -1.24
CA ALA A 92 -8.01 12.83 -0.81
C ALA A 92 -7.98 13.49 0.57
N THR A 93 -8.94 14.38 0.86
CA THR A 93 -9.08 15.01 2.18
C THR A 93 -9.39 13.98 3.26
N VAL A 94 -10.33 13.05 3.00
CA VAL A 94 -10.67 11.97 3.94
C VAL A 94 -9.48 11.05 4.16
N GLU A 95 -8.80 10.63 3.08
CA GLU A 95 -7.60 9.80 3.12
C GLU A 95 -6.50 10.45 3.97
N THR A 96 -6.25 11.74 3.79
CA THR A 96 -5.26 12.48 4.58
C THR A 96 -5.60 12.54 6.07
N TRP A 97 -6.87 12.68 6.43
CA TRP A 97 -7.29 12.69 7.84
C TRP A 97 -7.24 11.31 8.48
N ASP A 98 -7.62 10.27 7.73
CA ASP A 98 -7.66 8.90 8.25
C ASP A 98 -6.25 8.31 8.35
N ASN A 99 -5.40 8.55 7.34
CA ASN A 99 -4.04 7.97 7.25
C ASN A 99 -2.94 8.90 7.78
N GLY A 100 -3.07 10.22 7.70
CA GLY A 100 -2.05 11.17 8.18
C GLY A 100 -1.07 11.70 7.14
N LYS A 101 -1.03 11.14 5.93
CA LYS A 101 -0.15 11.64 4.86
C LYS A 101 -0.53 13.03 4.37
N ALA A 102 0.46 13.75 3.84
CA ALA A 102 0.25 15.09 3.29
C ALA A 102 -0.72 15.06 2.09
N ILE A 103 -1.64 16.02 2.02
CA ILE A 103 -2.68 16.13 0.99
C ILE A 103 -2.12 16.13 -0.42
N ARG A 104 -0.89 16.65 -0.61
CA ARG A 104 -0.24 16.64 -1.92
C ARG A 104 -0.04 15.21 -2.46
N GLU A 105 0.17 14.23 -1.58
CA GLU A 105 0.38 12.83 -1.97
C GLU A 105 -0.95 12.15 -2.31
N THR A 106 -1.99 12.35 -1.50
CA THR A 106 -3.32 11.80 -1.81
C THR A 106 -3.90 12.37 -3.10
N MET A 107 -3.72 13.67 -3.33
CA MET A 107 -4.19 14.37 -4.53
C MET A 107 -3.41 14.01 -5.81
N ALA A 108 -2.09 13.83 -5.71
CA ALA A 108 -1.22 13.67 -6.88
C ALA A 108 -0.81 12.21 -7.16
N ALA A 109 -0.91 11.33 -6.17
CA ALA A 109 -0.51 9.94 -6.29
C ALA A 109 -1.66 8.96 -5.98
N ASP A 110 -2.08 8.83 -4.72
CA ASP A 110 -2.99 7.76 -4.30
C ASP A 110 -4.26 7.67 -5.14
N LEU A 111 -5.00 8.78 -5.24
CA LEU A 111 -6.28 8.80 -5.94
C LEU A 111 -6.10 8.73 -7.46
N PRO A 112 -5.21 9.50 -8.12
CA PRO A 112 -4.94 9.34 -9.54
C PRO A 112 -4.52 7.91 -9.92
N LEU A 113 -3.66 7.27 -9.12
CA LEU A 113 -3.24 5.89 -9.36
C LEU A 113 -4.41 4.91 -9.15
N ALA A 114 -5.27 5.12 -8.16
CA ALA A 114 -6.44 4.27 -7.94
C ALA A 114 -7.44 4.37 -9.10
N ILE A 115 -7.71 5.59 -9.57
CA ILE A 115 -8.58 5.86 -10.74
C ILE A 115 -8.02 5.18 -11.98
N ASP A 116 -6.74 5.38 -12.28
CA ASP A 116 -6.09 4.74 -13.42
C ASP A 116 -6.13 3.21 -13.31
N HIS A 117 -5.98 2.65 -12.11
CA HIS A 117 -6.02 1.21 -11.89
C HIS A 117 -7.39 0.59 -12.26
N PHE A 118 -8.49 1.26 -11.92
CA PHE A 118 -9.83 0.84 -12.36
C PHE A 118 -9.97 0.92 -13.89
N ARG A 119 -9.47 1.99 -14.52
CA ARG A 119 -9.46 2.15 -16.00
C ARG A 119 -8.63 1.07 -16.67
N TYR A 120 -7.46 0.77 -16.12
CA TYR A 120 -6.56 -0.27 -16.60
C TYR A 120 -7.26 -1.63 -16.60
N PHE A 121 -7.82 -2.07 -15.46
CA PHE A 121 -8.50 -3.36 -15.38
C PHE A 121 -9.80 -3.43 -16.19
N ALA A 122 -10.47 -2.29 -16.43
CA ALA A 122 -11.57 -2.21 -17.39
C ALA A 122 -11.12 -2.50 -18.83
N GLY A 123 -9.88 -2.11 -19.19
CA GLY A 123 -9.26 -2.44 -20.47
C GLY A 123 -8.79 -3.89 -20.54
N VAL A 124 -8.11 -4.38 -19.49
CA VAL A 124 -7.55 -5.75 -19.42
C VAL A 124 -8.62 -6.81 -19.71
N ILE A 125 -9.77 -6.74 -19.06
CA ILE A 125 -10.85 -7.74 -19.26
C ILE A 125 -11.45 -7.71 -20.68
N ARG A 126 -11.29 -6.61 -21.41
CA ARG A 126 -11.78 -6.48 -22.80
C ARG A 126 -10.78 -6.98 -23.83
N SER A 127 -9.51 -7.03 -23.46
CA SER A 127 -8.41 -7.54 -24.29
C SER A 127 -8.05 -8.99 -23.99
N GLU A 128 -8.59 -9.57 -22.92
CA GLU A 128 -8.32 -10.96 -22.56
C GLU A 128 -8.80 -11.90 -23.68
N SER A 129 -7.86 -12.67 -24.23
CA SER A 129 -8.11 -13.76 -25.16
C SER A 129 -7.65 -15.06 -24.52
N GLY A 130 -8.45 -16.12 -24.62
CA GLY A 130 -8.02 -17.45 -24.22
C GLY A 130 -7.05 -18.08 -25.22
N ASP A 131 -6.51 -19.24 -24.84
CA ASP A 131 -5.60 -20.01 -25.66
C ASP A 131 -6.32 -21.20 -26.33
N ILE A 132 -5.89 -21.53 -27.54
CA ILE A 132 -6.36 -22.71 -28.28
C ILE A 132 -5.16 -23.48 -28.82
N SER A 133 -5.16 -24.79 -28.59
CA SER A 133 -4.18 -25.71 -29.16
C SER A 133 -4.86 -26.68 -30.12
N ASP A 134 -4.36 -26.73 -31.35
CA ASP A 134 -4.69 -27.81 -32.30
C ASP A 134 -3.91 -29.06 -31.89
N LEU A 135 -4.61 -30.12 -31.49
CA LEU A 135 -3.99 -31.35 -31.02
C LEU A 135 -3.87 -32.38 -32.15
N ASP A 136 -4.97 -32.60 -32.87
CA ASP A 136 -5.03 -33.50 -34.03
C ASP A 136 -6.22 -33.19 -34.93
N VAL A 137 -6.37 -33.97 -36.01
CA VAL A 137 -7.39 -33.79 -37.05
C VAL A 137 -8.84 -33.76 -36.53
N ASN A 138 -9.11 -34.26 -35.32
CA ASN A 138 -10.46 -34.31 -34.75
C ASN A 138 -10.61 -33.53 -33.43
N THR A 139 -9.55 -32.91 -32.92
CA THR A 139 -9.54 -32.40 -31.53
C THR A 139 -8.82 -31.07 -31.40
N VAL A 140 -9.49 -30.13 -30.72
CA VAL A 140 -8.90 -28.88 -30.24
C VAL A 140 -9.00 -28.82 -28.72
N SER A 141 -7.97 -28.25 -28.08
CA SER A 141 -7.99 -27.90 -26.66
C SER A 141 -8.23 -26.42 -26.51
N ILE A 142 -9.19 -26.04 -25.67
CA ILE A 142 -9.55 -24.65 -25.38
C ILE A 142 -9.42 -24.45 -23.88
N GLU A 143 -8.69 -23.41 -23.51
CA GLU A 143 -8.54 -22.99 -22.11
C GLU A 143 -9.48 -21.82 -21.83
N VAL A 144 -10.34 -21.98 -20.83
CA VAL A 144 -11.31 -20.96 -20.42
C VAL A 144 -11.00 -20.52 -19.01
N HIS A 145 -10.78 -19.22 -18.81
CA HIS A 145 -10.60 -18.64 -17.49
C HIS A 145 -11.97 -18.28 -16.88
N GLU A 146 -12.31 -18.92 -15.77
CA GLU A 146 -13.54 -18.68 -15.04
C GLU A 146 -13.26 -17.92 -13.72
N PRO A 147 -14.19 -17.08 -13.23
CA PRO A 147 -14.06 -16.50 -11.90
C PRO A 147 -13.98 -17.58 -10.83
N LEU A 148 -13.16 -17.33 -9.81
CA LEU A 148 -12.95 -18.25 -8.69
C LEU A 148 -14.19 -18.36 -7.80
N GLY A 149 -14.94 -17.28 -7.61
CA GLY A 149 -16.09 -17.21 -6.71
C GLY A 149 -16.01 -16.02 -5.75
N VAL A 150 -16.19 -16.29 -4.47
CA VAL A 150 -16.01 -15.28 -3.41
C VAL A 150 -14.55 -15.20 -3.01
N VAL A 151 -13.98 -14.00 -3.02
CA VAL A 151 -12.58 -13.75 -2.66
C VAL A 151 -12.48 -12.87 -1.42
N GLY A 152 -11.63 -13.28 -0.47
CA GLY A 152 -11.33 -12.55 0.75
C GLY A 152 -10.15 -11.61 0.53
N GLN A 153 -10.32 -10.33 0.85
CA GLN A 153 -9.30 -9.31 0.62
C GLN A 153 -9.00 -8.57 1.92
N ILE A 154 -7.72 -8.49 2.28
CA ILE A 154 -7.27 -7.80 3.49
C ILE A 154 -6.18 -6.80 3.08
N ILE A 155 -6.40 -5.52 3.37
CA ILE A 155 -5.53 -4.41 2.94
C ILE A 155 -4.86 -3.73 4.14
N PRO A 156 -3.67 -3.12 3.94
CA PRO A 156 -2.97 -2.36 4.96
C PRO A 156 -3.53 -0.94 5.06
N TRP A 157 -2.94 -0.17 5.96
CA TRP A 157 -3.35 1.19 6.30
C TRP A 157 -2.59 2.30 5.57
N ASN A 158 -1.51 1.99 4.84
CA ASN A 158 -0.58 2.99 4.34
C ASN A 158 -1.01 3.66 3.01
N PHE A 159 -1.80 2.97 2.19
CA PHE A 159 -2.47 3.53 1.01
C PHE A 159 -3.89 2.94 0.91
N PRO A 160 -4.81 3.25 1.86
CA PRO A 160 -6.08 2.54 2.00
C PRO A 160 -6.87 2.39 0.68
N ILE A 161 -7.24 3.50 0.03
CA ILE A 161 -8.06 3.48 -1.20
C ILE A 161 -7.29 2.85 -2.36
N LEU A 162 -6.02 3.15 -2.54
CA LEU A 162 -5.21 2.58 -3.62
C LEU A 162 -5.07 1.05 -3.45
N MET A 163 -4.84 0.56 -2.23
CA MET A 163 -4.75 -0.87 -1.93
C MET A 163 -6.11 -1.56 -2.11
N ALA A 164 -7.22 -0.88 -1.81
CA ALA A 164 -8.54 -1.37 -2.14
C ALA A 164 -8.73 -1.47 -3.67
N ALA A 165 -8.35 -0.44 -4.44
CA ALA A 165 -8.41 -0.47 -5.90
C ALA A 165 -7.60 -1.63 -6.49
N TRP A 166 -6.38 -1.86 -5.99
CA TRP A 166 -5.50 -2.97 -6.39
C TRP A 166 -6.09 -4.36 -6.21
N LYS A 167 -7.07 -4.52 -5.33
CA LYS A 167 -7.71 -5.80 -5.07
C LYS A 167 -9.12 -5.88 -5.67
N ILE A 168 -9.92 -4.82 -5.53
CA ILE A 168 -11.31 -4.78 -6.00
C ILE A 168 -11.35 -4.81 -7.53
N ALA A 169 -10.56 -3.96 -8.21
CA ALA A 169 -10.62 -3.82 -9.67
C ALA A 169 -10.37 -5.14 -10.41
N PRO A 170 -9.26 -5.87 -10.18
CA PRO A 170 -9.04 -7.17 -10.84
C PRO A 170 -10.07 -8.23 -10.44
N ALA A 171 -10.51 -8.26 -9.17
CA ALA A 171 -11.48 -9.25 -8.71
C ALA A 171 -12.84 -9.08 -9.39
N LEU A 172 -13.34 -7.84 -9.43
CA LEU A 172 -14.59 -7.51 -10.11
C LEU A 172 -14.46 -7.68 -11.63
N ALA A 173 -13.32 -7.31 -12.23
CA ALA A 173 -13.07 -7.52 -13.67
C ALA A 173 -13.23 -9.00 -14.06
N ALA A 174 -12.63 -9.89 -13.27
CA ALA A 174 -12.70 -11.34 -13.51
C ALA A 174 -14.09 -11.94 -13.21
N GLY A 175 -15.00 -11.21 -12.57
CA GLY A 175 -16.35 -11.69 -12.21
C GLY A 175 -16.46 -12.32 -10.82
N ASN A 176 -15.48 -12.08 -9.94
CA ASN A 176 -15.54 -12.52 -8.54
C ASN A 176 -16.39 -11.56 -7.71
N CYS A 177 -16.89 -12.04 -6.57
CA CYS A 177 -17.46 -11.20 -5.50
C CYS A 177 -16.44 -11.05 -4.37
N VAL A 178 -16.43 -9.89 -3.71
CA VAL A 178 -15.39 -9.50 -2.76
C VAL A 178 -15.96 -9.37 -1.35
N VAL A 179 -15.23 -9.91 -0.37
CA VAL A 179 -15.32 -9.54 1.04
C VAL A 179 -14.01 -8.87 1.44
N LEU A 180 -14.04 -7.56 1.64
CA LEU A 180 -12.90 -6.72 1.97
C LEU A 180 -12.88 -6.40 3.47
N LYS A 181 -11.73 -6.61 4.11
CA LYS A 181 -11.43 -6.12 5.47
C LYS A 181 -10.34 -5.05 5.42
N PRO A 182 -10.67 -3.77 5.62
CA PRO A 182 -9.68 -2.70 5.71
C PRO A 182 -8.93 -2.75 7.03
N ALA A 183 -7.72 -2.19 7.08
CA ALA A 183 -6.96 -2.06 8.30
C ALA A 183 -7.72 -1.20 9.33
N GLU A 184 -7.67 -1.61 10.60
CA GLU A 184 -8.38 -0.95 11.70
C GLU A 184 -7.91 0.49 11.98
N GLN A 185 -6.73 0.88 11.49
CA GLN A 185 -6.19 2.24 11.60
C GLN A 185 -6.79 3.21 10.57
N THR A 186 -7.30 2.71 9.44
CA THR A 186 -7.79 3.56 8.32
C THR A 186 -9.08 3.03 7.65
N PRO A 187 -10.11 2.66 8.43
CA PRO A 187 -11.33 2.12 7.86
C PRO A 187 -12.21 3.20 7.19
N VAL A 188 -12.13 4.45 7.62
CA VAL A 188 -13.08 5.50 7.23
C VAL A 188 -12.90 5.91 5.77
N SER A 189 -11.66 5.95 5.30
CA SER A 189 -11.30 6.10 3.89
C SER A 189 -12.08 5.15 2.98
N ILE A 190 -12.13 3.87 3.36
CA ILE A 190 -12.82 2.84 2.59
C ILE A 190 -14.34 3.00 2.71
N LEU A 191 -14.85 3.30 3.90
CA LEU A 191 -16.29 3.46 4.11
C LEU A 191 -16.82 4.68 3.35
N PHE A 192 -16.08 5.78 3.34
CA PHE A 192 -16.41 6.96 2.54
C PHE A 192 -16.31 6.69 1.03
N LEU A 193 -15.31 5.91 0.58
CA LEU A 193 -15.27 5.40 -0.79
C LEU A 193 -16.54 4.61 -1.14
N ILE A 194 -17.01 3.72 -0.26
CA ILE A 194 -18.25 2.95 -0.50
C ILE A 194 -19.47 3.86 -0.59
N GLU A 195 -19.60 4.89 0.25
CA GLU A 195 -20.71 5.86 0.13
C GLU A 195 -20.78 6.51 -1.25
N ILE A 196 -19.62 6.74 -1.86
CA ILE A 196 -19.49 7.39 -3.15
C ILE A 196 -19.82 6.43 -4.30
N ILE A 197 -19.63 5.12 -4.17
CA ILE A 197 -19.77 4.18 -5.29
C ILE A 197 -20.90 3.15 -5.11
N ALA A 198 -21.53 3.07 -3.94
CA ALA A 198 -22.49 2.00 -3.62
C ALA A 198 -23.66 1.90 -4.59
N ASP A 199 -24.14 3.02 -5.14
CA ASP A 199 -25.22 3.07 -6.14
C ASP A 199 -24.85 2.43 -7.48
N LEU A 200 -23.55 2.28 -7.76
CA LEU A 200 -23.05 1.65 -8.98
C LEU A 200 -22.98 0.13 -8.86
N LEU A 201 -22.93 -0.41 -7.64
CA LEU A 201 -22.62 -1.81 -7.36
C LEU A 201 -23.89 -2.67 -7.30
N PRO A 202 -23.98 -3.77 -8.08
CA PRO A 202 -24.93 -4.83 -7.79
C PRO A 202 -24.82 -5.34 -6.35
N GLU A 203 -25.96 -5.65 -5.73
CA GLU A 203 -26.00 -6.08 -4.33
C GLU A 203 -25.07 -7.28 -4.06
N GLY A 204 -24.21 -7.15 -3.05
CA GLY A 204 -23.34 -8.22 -2.57
C GLY A 204 -22.08 -8.50 -3.38
N ILE A 205 -21.81 -7.82 -4.52
CA ILE A 205 -20.56 -8.07 -5.26
C ILE A 205 -19.33 -7.50 -4.54
N LEU A 206 -19.52 -6.51 -3.67
CA LEU A 206 -18.52 -5.96 -2.78
C LEU A 206 -19.14 -5.81 -1.39
N ASN A 207 -18.48 -6.39 -0.40
CA ASN A 207 -18.86 -6.32 1.00
C ASN A 207 -17.64 -5.82 1.79
N VAL A 208 -17.84 -4.88 2.71
CA VAL A 208 -16.79 -4.31 3.55
C VAL A 208 -17.11 -4.62 5.00
N VAL A 209 -16.23 -5.38 5.66
CA VAL A 209 -16.37 -5.79 7.07
C VAL A 209 -15.18 -5.25 7.86
N ASN A 210 -15.47 -4.42 8.86
CA ASN A 210 -14.46 -3.78 9.70
C ASN A 210 -14.24 -4.56 10.99
N GLY A 211 -13.00 -4.68 11.45
CA GLY A 211 -12.67 -5.37 12.70
C GLY A 211 -11.19 -5.72 12.79
N PHE A 212 -10.75 -6.23 13.93
CA PHE A 212 -9.33 -6.51 14.17
C PHE A 212 -8.85 -7.76 13.43
N GLY A 213 -7.53 -7.86 13.17
CA GLY A 213 -6.92 -9.00 12.48
C GLY A 213 -7.35 -10.39 13.02
N PRO A 214 -7.22 -10.66 14.33
CA PRO A 214 -7.66 -11.94 14.93
C PRO A 214 -9.17 -12.18 14.90
N GLU A 215 -9.97 -11.11 14.90
CA GLU A 215 -11.43 -11.16 15.08
C GLU A 215 -12.19 -11.26 13.76
N ALA A 216 -11.72 -10.56 12.72
CA ALA A 216 -12.34 -10.50 11.40
C ALA A 216 -11.41 -11.03 10.29
N GLY A 217 -10.11 -10.75 10.37
CA GLY A 217 -9.14 -11.17 9.35
C GLY A 217 -8.89 -12.68 9.35
N LYS A 218 -8.69 -13.30 10.52
CA LYS A 218 -8.56 -14.75 10.67
C LYS A 218 -9.80 -15.51 10.16
N PRO A 219 -11.03 -15.23 10.64
CA PRO A 219 -12.20 -15.93 10.14
C PRO A 219 -12.41 -15.74 8.64
N LEU A 220 -12.12 -14.56 8.08
CA LEU A 220 -12.16 -14.35 6.62
C LEU A 220 -11.16 -15.25 5.89
N ALA A 221 -9.92 -15.34 6.36
CA ALA A 221 -8.87 -16.11 5.69
C ALA A 221 -9.08 -17.63 5.76
N GLN A 222 -9.82 -18.13 6.76
CA GLN A 222 -10.10 -19.56 6.95
C GLN A 222 -11.54 -19.95 6.56
N HIS A 223 -12.38 -19.03 6.06
CA HIS A 223 -13.78 -19.34 5.80
C HIS A 223 -13.92 -20.36 4.64
N PRO A 224 -14.67 -21.47 4.79
CA PRO A 224 -14.70 -22.57 3.81
C PRO A 224 -15.27 -22.17 2.42
N ASP A 225 -16.12 -21.15 2.38
CA ASP A 225 -16.69 -20.64 1.12
C ASP A 225 -15.82 -19.61 0.40
N ILE A 226 -14.71 -19.17 0.99
CA ILE A 226 -13.74 -18.31 0.32
C ILE A 226 -12.88 -19.13 -0.65
N LYS A 227 -12.77 -18.67 -1.90
CA LYS A 227 -12.06 -19.38 -2.98
C LYS A 227 -10.66 -18.85 -3.24
N LYS A 228 -10.35 -17.68 -2.71
CA LYS A 228 -9.01 -17.07 -2.74
C LYS A 228 -8.87 -16.02 -1.66
N VAL A 229 -7.69 -15.90 -1.08
CA VAL A 229 -7.32 -14.80 -0.19
C VAL A 229 -6.24 -13.94 -0.84
N ALA A 230 -6.39 -12.62 -0.75
CA ALA A 230 -5.36 -11.65 -1.11
C ALA A 230 -5.05 -10.74 0.08
N PHE A 231 -3.84 -10.83 0.59
CA PHE A 231 -3.38 -10.05 1.75
C PHE A 231 -2.21 -9.15 1.37
N THR A 232 -2.26 -7.90 1.84
CA THR A 232 -1.12 -6.99 1.81
C THR A 232 -0.86 -6.49 3.23
N GLY A 233 0.38 -6.56 3.71
CA GLY A 233 0.74 -6.14 5.08
C GLY A 233 2.05 -6.73 5.59
N GLU A 234 2.18 -6.86 6.91
CA GLU A 234 3.42 -7.33 7.54
C GLU A 234 3.72 -8.82 7.22
N THR A 235 5.00 -9.16 7.09
CA THR A 235 5.46 -10.53 6.82
C THR A 235 5.01 -11.56 7.86
N THR A 236 5.04 -11.20 9.16
CA THR A 236 4.61 -12.10 10.25
C THR A 236 3.12 -12.44 10.12
N THR A 237 2.29 -11.43 9.87
CA THR A 237 0.85 -11.59 9.62
C THR A 237 0.59 -12.35 8.31
N GLY A 238 1.35 -12.09 7.25
CA GLY A 238 1.25 -12.84 5.99
C GLY A 238 1.48 -14.34 6.16
N ARG A 239 2.43 -14.74 7.02
CA ARG A 239 2.64 -16.15 7.38
C ARG A 239 1.43 -16.74 8.09
N LEU A 240 0.81 -16.00 9.01
CA LEU A 240 -0.42 -16.43 9.69
C LEU A 240 -1.58 -16.59 8.70
N ILE A 241 -1.77 -15.64 7.77
CA ILE A 241 -2.78 -15.74 6.72
C ILE A 241 -2.60 -17.01 5.88
N MET A 242 -1.35 -17.32 5.48
CA MET A 242 -1.05 -18.54 4.74
C MET A 242 -1.36 -19.81 5.56
N GLN A 243 -1.10 -19.79 6.87
CA GLN A 243 -1.45 -20.89 7.77
C GLN A 243 -2.97 -21.06 7.88
N TYR A 244 -3.72 -19.98 8.08
CA TYR A 244 -5.19 -20.02 8.17
C TYR A 244 -5.81 -20.52 6.86
N ALA A 245 -5.35 -20.02 5.72
CA ALA A 245 -5.83 -20.44 4.41
C ALA A 245 -5.56 -21.93 4.11
N SER A 246 -4.50 -22.51 4.69
CA SER A 246 -4.15 -23.91 4.47
C SER A 246 -5.17 -24.90 5.04
N GLU A 247 -5.98 -24.51 6.01
CA GLU A 247 -7.05 -25.34 6.59
C GLU A 247 -8.06 -25.79 5.52
N ASN A 248 -8.33 -24.92 4.55
CA ASN A 248 -9.25 -25.18 3.43
C ASN A 248 -8.55 -25.19 2.06
N ILE A 249 -7.21 -25.25 2.04
CA ILE A 249 -6.38 -25.24 0.82
C ILE A 249 -6.71 -24.03 -0.08
N ILE A 250 -6.94 -22.87 0.54
CA ILE A 250 -7.33 -21.65 -0.18
C ILE A 250 -6.06 -21.03 -0.79
N PRO A 251 -6.02 -20.76 -2.11
CA PRO A 251 -4.90 -20.05 -2.74
C PRO A 251 -4.71 -18.65 -2.15
N VAL A 252 -3.47 -18.28 -1.87
CA VAL A 252 -3.11 -16.97 -1.29
C VAL A 252 -2.25 -16.13 -2.25
N THR A 253 -2.53 -14.83 -2.31
CA THR A 253 -1.57 -13.83 -2.82
C THR A 253 -1.11 -12.98 -1.64
N LEU A 254 0.20 -12.86 -1.47
CA LEU A 254 0.80 -12.13 -0.35
C LEU A 254 1.72 -11.02 -0.89
N GLU A 255 1.40 -9.78 -0.54
CA GLU A 255 2.21 -8.61 -0.81
C GLU A 255 2.77 -8.07 0.53
N LEU A 256 4.02 -8.41 0.82
CA LEU A 256 4.61 -8.23 2.16
C LEU A 256 5.68 -7.15 2.18
N GLY A 257 6.13 -6.74 3.36
CA GLY A 257 7.16 -5.71 3.55
C GLY A 257 8.49 -5.95 2.80
N GLY A 258 9.35 -4.93 2.84
CA GLY A 258 10.62 -4.91 2.11
C GLY A 258 11.76 -4.18 2.82
N LYS A 259 12.97 -4.35 2.30
CA LYS A 259 14.16 -3.59 2.69
C LYS A 259 14.96 -3.18 1.45
N SER A 260 14.30 -2.42 0.58
CA SER A 260 14.76 -2.10 -0.77
C SER A 260 16.06 -1.30 -0.75
N PRO A 261 17.12 -1.77 -1.44
CA PRO A 261 18.35 -1.00 -1.63
C PRO A 261 18.22 -0.05 -2.82
N ASN A 262 18.63 1.20 -2.62
CA ASN A 262 18.94 2.14 -3.69
C ASN A 262 20.46 2.24 -3.84
N VAL A 263 20.98 2.09 -5.05
CA VAL A 263 22.42 1.86 -5.30
C VAL A 263 22.98 2.95 -6.22
N PHE A 264 23.93 3.73 -5.73
CA PHE A 264 24.49 4.89 -6.41
C PHE A 264 25.96 4.66 -6.74
N PHE A 265 26.25 4.43 -8.03
CA PHE A 265 27.60 4.34 -8.57
C PHE A 265 28.16 5.73 -8.89
N GLU A 266 29.48 5.83 -9.03
CA GLU A 266 30.19 7.08 -9.30
C GLU A 266 29.72 7.80 -10.57
N SER A 267 29.16 7.06 -11.54
CA SER A 267 28.58 7.62 -12.76
C SER A 267 27.46 8.62 -12.50
N VAL A 268 26.80 8.53 -11.34
CA VAL A 268 25.78 9.50 -10.89
C VAL A 268 26.35 10.92 -10.76
N MET A 269 27.60 11.04 -10.35
CA MET A 269 28.29 12.33 -10.17
C MET A 269 29.18 12.69 -11.37
N ALA A 270 29.13 11.95 -12.47
CA ALA A 270 29.99 12.19 -13.63
C ALA A 270 29.72 13.57 -14.28
N GLN A 271 28.48 14.07 -14.18
CA GLN A 271 28.07 15.40 -14.65
C GLN A 271 27.13 16.03 -13.62
N ASP A 272 27.24 17.35 -13.44
CA ASP A 272 26.30 18.13 -12.61
C ASP A 272 25.09 18.53 -13.47
N ASP A 273 24.22 17.55 -13.74
CA ASP A 273 23.11 17.65 -14.67
C ASP A 273 21.77 17.19 -14.04
N GLU A 274 20.72 17.08 -14.86
CA GLU A 274 19.40 16.65 -14.41
C GLU A 274 19.39 15.19 -13.91
N PHE A 275 20.30 14.33 -14.39
CA PHE A 275 20.40 12.96 -13.90
C PHE A 275 20.90 12.93 -12.46
N LEU A 276 21.89 13.76 -12.11
CA LEU A 276 22.31 13.91 -10.72
C LEU A 276 21.18 14.43 -9.82
N ASP A 277 20.44 15.46 -10.24
CA ASP A 277 19.31 15.98 -9.46
C ASP A 277 18.25 14.89 -9.21
N LYS A 278 17.97 14.06 -10.22
CA LYS A 278 17.07 12.91 -10.11
C LYS A 278 17.59 11.79 -9.21
N ALA A 279 18.89 11.52 -9.22
CA ALA A 279 19.47 10.57 -8.28
C ALA A 279 19.35 11.05 -6.83
N ILE A 280 19.54 12.36 -6.59
CA ILE A 280 19.32 12.97 -5.27
C ILE A 280 17.85 12.85 -4.86
N GLU A 281 16.91 13.14 -5.76
CA GLU A 281 15.47 12.94 -5.53
C GLU A 281 15.16 11.48 -5.17
N GLY A 282 15.70 10.52 -5.93
CA GLY A 282 15.53 9.10 -5.69
C GLY A 282 16.05 8.63 -4.32
N LEU A 283 17.09 9.25 -3.77
CA LEU A 283 17.51 9.00 -2.39
C LEU A 283 16.49 9.55 -1.40
N VAL A 284 16.02 10.78 -1.62
CA VAL A 284 15.09 11.51 -0.73
C VAL A 284 13.69 10.87 -0.69
N LEU A 285 13.32 10.06 -1.68
CA LEU A 285 12.05 9.32 -1.72
C LEU A 285 11.79 8.41 -0.51
N PHE A 286 12.78 8.11 0.34
CA PHE A 286 12.54 7.44 1.61
C PHE A 286 11.55 8.19 2.53
N ALA A 287 11.35 9.49 2.30
CA ALA A 287 10.40 10.33 3.04
C ALA A 287 9.00 10.40 2.38
N PHE A 288 8.83 9.88 1.16
CA PHE A 288 7.52 9.79 0.50
C PHE A 288 6.58 8.92 1.31
N ASN A 289 5.32 9.34 1.48
CA ASN A 289 4.36 8.72 2.39
C ASN A 289 4.93 8.51 3.79
N GLN A 290 5.73 9.48 4.26
CA GLN A 290 6.40 9.45 5.55
C GLN A 290 7.25 8.18 5.77
N GLY A 291 7.72 7.55 4.69
CA GLY A 291 8.46 6.29 4.71
C GLY A 291 7.63 5.04 4.99
N GLU A 292 6.31 5.17 5.10
CA GLU A 292 5.33 4.07 5.24
C GLU A 292 5.02 3.46 3.86
N VAL A 293 6.05 3.10 3.11
CA VAL A 293 5.96 2.48 1.78
C VAL A 293 6.69 1.15 1.81
N CYS A 294 6.04 0.10 1.33
CA CYS A 294 6.63 -1.23 1.30
C CYS A 294 7.81 -1.40 0.35
N THR A 295 7.88 -0.58 -0.68
CA THR A 295 9.00 -0.46 -1.60
C THR A 295 9.90 0.72 -1.25
N CYS A 296 9.74 1.34 -0.06
CA CYS A 296 10.54 2.47 0.40
C CYS A 296 12.03 2.17 0.22
N PRO A 297 12.81 3.06 -0.43
CA PRO A 297 14.26 2.92 -0.61
C PRO A 297 14.99 3.17 0.72
N SER A 298 14.70 2.34 1.73
CA SER A 298 15.14 2.51 3.12
C SER A 298 16.59 2.09 3.37
N ARG A 299 17.29 1.59 2.34
CA ARG A 299 18.75 1.42 2.32
C ARG A 299 19.34 2.19 1.15
N ALA A 300 20.32 3.03 1.39
CA ALA A 300 21.14 3.64 0.35
C ALA A 300 22.56 3.05 0.40
N LEU A 301 23.01 2.49 -0.72
CA LEU A 301 24.37 2.01 -0.93
C LEU A 301 25.04 3.00 -1.88
N ILE A 302 26.12 3.63 -1.45
CA ILE A 302 26.77 4.71 -2.22
C ILE A 302 28.23 4.37 -2.44
N GLN A 303 28.71 4.49 -3.68
CA GLN A 303 30.10 4.18 -3.97
C GLN A 303 31.04 5.14 -3.22
N GLU A 304 32.11 4.59 -2.62
CA GLU A 304 33.04 5.34 -1.76
C GLU A 304 33.60 6.60 -2.44
N SER A 305 33.85 6.56 -3.75
CA SER A 305 34.43 7.68 -4.51
C SER A 305 33.54 8.92 -4.58
N ILE A 306 32.23 8.80 -4.36
CA ILE A 306 31.27 9.91 -4.44
C ILE A 306 30.54 10.21 -3.14
N TYR A 307 30.77 9.41 -2.09
CA TYR A 307 29.96 9.45 -0.86
C TYR A 307 29.84 10.86 -0.26
N ASP A 308 30.96 11.54 -0.01
CA ASP A 308 30.96 12.81 0.72
C ASP A 308 30.23 13.92 -0.06
N GLU A 309 30.50 14.07 -1.36
CA GLU A 309 29.86 15.12 -2.18
C GLU A 309 28.38 14.82 -2.42
N PHE A 310 28.04 13.57 -2.75
CA PHE A 310 26.67 13.17 -3.01
C PHE A 310 25.79 13.31 -1.76
N MET A 311 26.29 12.84 -0.60
CA MET A 311 25.55 12.96 0.66
C MET A 311 25.40 14.41 1.13
N ALA A 312 26.39 15.29 0.91
CA ALA A 312 26.24 16.71 1.22
C ALA A 312 25.06 17.35 0.48
N ARG A 313 24.88 17.02 -0.82
CA ARG A 313 23.74 17.49 -1.62
C ARG A 313 22.41 16.86 -1.17
N CYS A 314 22.43 15.56 -0.86
CA CYS A 314 21.25 14.84 -0.37
C CYS A 314 20.76 15.39 0.98
N LEU A 315 21.65 15.56 1.95
CA LEU A 315 21.28 16.07 3.28
C LEU A 315 20.67 17.46 3.21
N LYS A 316 21.16 18.33 2.31
CA LYS A 316 20.55 19.65 2.05
C LYS A 316 19.11 19.53 1.51
N ARG A 317 18.83 18.55 0.65
CA ARG A 317 17.48 18.31 0.13
C ARG A 317 16.56 17.73 1.20
N ILE A 318 17.08 16.88 2.08
CA ILE A 318 16.33 16.30 3.21
C ILE A 318 15.99 17.37 4.25
N GLU A 319 16.93 18.26 4.57
CA GLU A 319 16.71 19.40 5.46
C GLU A 319 15.62 20.37 4.95
N ALA A 320 15.43 20.43 3.63
CA ALA A 320 14.40 21.25 3.01
C ALA A 320 12.98 20.64 3.06
N ILE A 321 12.81 19.41 3.59
CA ILE A 321 11.49 18.78 3.73
C ILE A 321 10.68 19.55 4.78
N THR A 322 9.56 20.11 4.34
CA THR A 322 8.62 20.81 5.21
C THR A 322 7.59 19.86 5.81
N MET A 323 7.30 20.06 7.09
CA MET A 323 6.26 19.36 7.85
C MET A 323 5.35 20.41 8.49
N GLY A 324 4.08 20.07 8.73
CA GLY A 324 3.11 21.01 9.26
C GLY A 324 1.68 20.49 9.23
N ASP A 325 0.74 21.33 8.84
CA ASP A 325 -0.64 20.92 8.60
C ASP A 325 -0.69 20.01 7.38
N THR A 326 -1.21 18.80 7.54
CA THR A 326 -1.28 17.79 6.47
C THR A 326 -2.20 18.23 5.32
N LEU A 327 -3.12 19.18 5.54
CA LEU A 327 -3.95 19.79 4.50
C LEU A 327 -3.33 21.04 3.85
N ASP A 328 -2.16 21.48 4.30
CA ASP A 328 -1.39 22.51 3.59
C ASP A 328 -0.67 21.87 2.40
N ALA A 329 -0.93 22.37 1.19
CA ALA A 329 -0.31 21.88 -0.03
C ALA A 329 1.22 22.04 -0.06
N SER A 330 1.79 22.89 0.80
CA SER A 330 3.24 23.07 0.97
C SER A 330 3.86 22.07 1.95
N THR A 331 3.07 21.33 2.74
CA THR A 331 3.57 20.26 3.62
C THR A 331 4.05 19.09 2.77
N MET A 332 5.32 18.74 2.89
CA MET A 332 5.94 17.66 2.12
C MET A 332 5.82 16.30 2.80
N MET A 333 5.76 16.24 4.13
CA MET A 333 5.66 15.00 4.90
C MET A 333 4.68 15.15 6.08
N GLY A 334 3.77 14.18 6.23
CA GLY A 334 2.69 14.17 7.23
C GLY A 334 2.99 13.39 8.53
N ALA A 335 1.91 12.95 9.19
CA ALA A 335 1.96 12.13 10.40
C ALA A 335 2.06 10.63 10.08
N GLN A 336 2.64 9.84 10.98
CA GLN A 336 2.61 8.37 10.91
C GLN A 336 1.21 7.85 11.16
N ALA A 337 0.79 6.78 10.48
CA ALA A 337 -0.61 6.38 10.44
C ALA A 337 -1.23 5.94 11.78
N SER A 338 -0.43 5.63 12.80
CA SER A 338 -0.94 5.25 14.12
C SER A 338 0.10 5.43 15.22
N ASN A 339 -0.37 5.47 16.47
CA ASN A 339 0.49 5.51 17.64
C ASN A 339 1.42 4.28 17.71
N ASP A 340 0.91 3.09 17.41
CA ASP A 340 1.72 1.86 17.44
C ASP A 340 2.88 1.92 16.44
N GLN A 341 2.62 2.45 15.24
CA GLN A 341 3.65 2.63 14.23
C GLN A 341 4.64 3.74 14.61
N TYR A 342 4.14 4.85 15.16
CA TYR A 342 4.95 5.95 15.69
C TYR A 342 5.95 5.47 16.76
N GLU A 343 5.47 4.74 17.77
CA GLU A 343 6.31 4.17 18.83
C GLU A 343 7.30 3.13 18.29
N LYS A 344 6.87 2.29 17.34
CA LYS A 344 7.75 1.33 16.67
C LYS A 344 8.92 2.05 15.99
N ILE A 345 8.67 3.12 15.24
CA ILE A 345 9.71 3.85 14.52
C ILE A 345 10.68 4.53 15.50
N LEU A 346 10.17 5.18 16.55
CA LEU A 346 11.03 5.79 17.57
C LEU A 346 11.94 4.76 18.26
N ASN A 347 11.40 3.58 18.55
CA ASN A 347 12.20 2.48 19.11
C ASN A 347 13.31 2.01 18.13
N TYR A 348 13.05 1.96 16.81
CA TYR A 348 14.10 1.65 15.84
C TYR A 348 15.17 2.73 15.72
N ILE A 349 14.79 4.00 15.85
CA ILE A 349 15.74 5.11 15.92
C ILE A 349 16.66 4.93 17.14
N ASP A 350 16.12 4.53 18.28
CA ASP A 350 16.91 4.27 19.49
C ASP A 350 17.80 3.02 19.37
N ILE A 351 17.32 1.96 18.70
CA ILE A 351 18.15 0.80 18.34
C ILE A 351 19.34 1.24 17.49
N GLY A 352 19.11 2.08 16.47
CA GLY A 352 20.18 2.62 15.63
C GLY A 352 21.26 3.36 16.43
N LYS A 353 20.85 4.20 17.40
CA LYS A 353 21.77 4.89 18.33
C LYS A 353 22.56 3.89 19.19
N GLN A 354 21.90 2.87 19.73
CA GLN A 354 22.52 1.87 20.61
C GLN A 354 23.49 0.95 19.88
N GLU A 355 23.24 0.66 18.60
CA GLU A 355 24.15 -0.11 17.74
C GLU A 355 25.36 0.69 17.24
N GLY A 356 25.41 2.00 17.54
CA GLY A 356 26.51 2.87 17.18
C GLY A 356 26.46 3.42 15.76
N ALA A 357 25.28 3.44 15.13
CA ALA A 357 25.10 4.14 13.87
C ALA A 357 25.26 5.66 14.05
N GLU A 358 25.90 6.32 13.09
CA GLU A 358 26.05 7.77 13.07
C GLU A 358 24.75 8.41 12.57
N ILE A 359 24.20 9.38 13.30
CA ILE A 359 23.04 10.16 12.85
C ILE A 359 23.55 11.31 11.99
N LEU A 360 23.17 11.33 10.71
CA LEU A 360 23.51 12.42 9.79
C LEU A 360 22.49 13.56 9.85
N ILE A 361 21.21 13.26 10.07
CA ILE A 361 20.11 14.23 10.24
C ILE A 361 18.93 13.57 10.96
N GLY A 362 18.10 14.35 11.65
CA GLY A 362 16.88 13.89 12.31
C GLY A 362 17.14 13.12 13.61
N GLY A 363 16.47 11.98 13.79
CA GLY A 363 16.66 11.07 14.92
C GLY A 363 15.76 11.33 16.13
N ASN A 364 14.72 12.15 15.97
CA ASN A 364 13.75 12.48 17.02
C ASN A 364 12.33 12.62 16.46
N LYS A 365 11.34 12.71 17.36
CA LYS A 365 10.00 13.19 17.03
C LYS A 365 10.04 14.61 16.47
N TYR A 366 9.08 14.95 15.62
CA TYR A 366 8.89 16.32 15.13
C TYR A 366 7.83 17.03 15.98
N GLU A 367 8.18 18.17 16.56
CA GLU A 367 7.25 18.97 17.36
C GLU A 367 6.36 19.83 16.47
N ASN A 368 5.20 19.29 16.08
CA ASN A 368 4.22 20.01 15.26
C ASN A 368 3.49 21.06 16.12
N THR A 369 3.64 22.34 15.78
CA THR A 369 3.03 23.45 16.52
C THR A 369 1.53 23.60 16.27
N THR A 370 1.04 23.17 15.11
CA THR A 370 -0.39 23.18 14.76
C THR A 370 -1.12 22.01 15.41
N PHE A 371 -0.51 20.83 15.39
CA PHE A 371 -1.10 19.59 15.92
C PHE A 371 -0.15 18.87 16.90
N PRO A 372 0.00 19.37 18.14
CA PRO A 372 0.99 18.87 19.09
C PRO A 372 0.75 17.43 19.58
N ASN A 373 -0.45 16.90 19.37
CA ASN A 373 -0.83 15.54 19.77
C ASN A 373 -0.79 14.53 18.61
N GLY A 374 -0.43 14.97 17.39
CA GLY A 374 -0.29 14.07 16.25
C GLY A 374 1.05 13.34 16.21
N TYR A 375 1.16 12.35 15.31
CA TYR A 375 2.24 11.38 15.31
C TYR A 375 3.35 11.75 14.31
N TYR A 376 4.12 12.80 14.56
CA TYR A 376 5.12 13.31 13.60
C TYR A 376 6.55 12.91 13.96
N ILE A 377 7.32 12.43 12.98
CA ILE A 377 8.73 12.00 13.15
C ILE A 377 9.60 12.75 12.14
N GLN A 378 10.78 13.21 12.56
CA GLN A 378 11.74 13.87 11.67
C GLN A 378 12.27 12.89 10.60
N PRO A 379 12.48 13.33 9.35
CA PRO A 379 13.19 12.51 8.38
C PRO A 379 14.60 12.24 8.91
N THR A 380 14.94 10.97 9.05
CA THR A 380 16.12 10.52 9.77
C THR A 380 17.05 9.75 8.85
N VAL A 381 18.34 10.08 8.87
CA VAL A 381 19.35 9.35 8.10
C VAL A 381 20.44 8.85 9.04
N PHE A 382 20.69 7.55 9.02
CA PHE A 382 21.79 6.90 9.71
C PHE A 382 22.87 6.49 8.72
N LYS A 383 24.14 6.69 9.09
CA LYS A 383 25.29 6.02 8.47
C LYS A 383 25.71 4.83 9.33
N GLY A 384 25.91 3.68 8.71
CA GLY A 384 26.26 2.45 9.42
C GLY A 384 26.73 1.34 8.51
N ASN A 385 26.57 0.09 8.97
CA ASN A 385 26.92 -1.11 8.20
C ASN A 385 25.72 -2.06 8.11
N ASN A 386 25.71 -2.91 7.08
CA ASN A 386 24.57 -3.76 6.77
C ASN A 386 24.20 -4.78 7.86
N LYS A 387 25.04 -5.03 8.87
CA LYS A 387 24.73 -5.99 9.95
C LYS A 387 23.89 -5.40 11.07
N MET A 388 23.74 -4.08 11.13
CA MET A 388 22.87 -3.39 12.07
C MET A 388 21.40 -3.70 11.79
N ARG A 389 20.57 -3.76 12.83
CA ARG A 389 19.14 -4.07 12.70
C ARG A 389 18.40 -3.04 11.86
N ILE A 390 18.77 -1.77 11.95
CA ILE A 390 18.18 -0.71 11.11
C ILE A 390 18.45 -0.91 9.61
N PHE A 391 19.46 -1.72 9.22
CA PHE A 391 19.69 -2.17 7.84
C PHE A 391 18.98 -3.49 7.50
N GLN A 392 18.75 -4.35 8.48
CA GLN A 392 18.19 -5.70 8.24
C GLN A 392 16.67 -5.76 8.36
N GLU A 393 16.07 -4.92 9.19
CA GLU A 393 14.65 -4.97 9.54
C GLU A 393 13.87 -3.81 8.90
N GLU A 394 12.62 -4.09 8.51
CA GLU A 394 11.71 -3.09 7.99
C GLU A 394 11.17 -2.20 9.13
N ILE A 395 11.60 -0.94 9.12
CA ILE A 395 11.16 0.09 10.08
C ILE A 395 9.77 0.60 9.69
N PHE A 396 9.58 0.86 8.39
CA PHE A 396 8.34 1.39 7.80
C PHE A 396 8.00 2.81 8.31
N GLY A 397 8.98 3.70 8.23
CA GLY A 397 8.88 5.11 8.64
C GLY A 397 9.98 5.92 7.95
N PRO A 398 10.12 7.23 8.25
CA PRO A 398 10.98 8.12 7.49
C PRO A 398 12.44 8.00 7.96
N VAL A 399 12.99 6.79 7.86
CA VAL A 399 14.33 6.41 8.34
C VAL A 399 15.11 5.72 7.23
N LEU A 400 16.19 6.37 6.79
CA LEU A 400 17.12 5.85 5.78
C LEU A 400 18.40 5.34 6.44
N SER A 401 18.83 4.14 6.04
CA SER A 401 20.12 3.56 6.41
C SER A 401 21.12 3.66 5.26
N VAL A 402 22.24 4.34 5.46
CA VAL A 402 23.25 4.64 4.44
C VAL A 402 24.54 3.89 4.74
N THR A 403 25.08 3.21 3.74
CA THR A 403 26.42 2.60 3.81
C THR A 403 27.15 2.76 2.47
N THR A 404 28.43 2.43 2.46
CA THR A 404 29.28 2.56 1.27
C THR A 404 29.67 1.21 0.67
N PHE A 405 30.08 1.22 -0.59
CA PHE A 405 30.70 0.08 -1.27
C PHE A 405 31.84 0.54 -2.18
N LYS A 406 32.80 -0.34 -2.45
CA LYS A 406 33.99 -0.06 -3.29
C LYS A 406 33.71 -0.31 -4.75
N ASP A 407 33.14 -1.47 -5.05
CA ASP A 407 32.92 -1.96 -6.41
C ASP A 407 31.55 -2.63 -6.57
N GLU A 408 31.22 -2.98 -7.81
CA GLU A 408 29.95 -3.61 -8.17
C GLU A 408 29.70 -4.91 -7.40
N ALA A 409 30.74 -5.71 -7.14
CA ALA A 409 30.58 -7.01 -6.47
C ALA A 409 30.17 -6.80 -5.00
N GLU A 410 30.82 -5.87 -4.30
CA GLU A 410 30.47 -5.52 -2.93
C GLU A 410 29.07 -4.88 -2.85
N ALA A 411 28.70 -4.01 -3.81
CA ALA A 411 27.35 -3.44 -3.87
C ALA A 411 26.27 -4.54 -3.97
N LEU A 412 26.49 -5.54 -4.82
CA LEU A 412 25.55 -6.66 -4.99
C LEU A 412 25.50 -7.57 -3.77
N GLU A 413 26.63 -7.81 -3.11
CA GLU A 413 26.67 -8.58 -1.87
C GLU A 413 25.81 -7.90 -0.80
N ILE A 414 26.03 -6.61 -0.54
CA ILE A 414 25.31 -5.85 0.48
C ILE A 414 23.82 -5.73 0.14
N ALA A 415 23.48 -5.44 -1.13
CA ALA A 415 22.10 -5.29 -1.57
C ALA A 415 21.28 -6.58 -1.33
N ASN A 416 21.88 -7.74 -1.60
CA ASN A 416 21.21 -9.05 -1.49
C ASN A 416 21.30 -9.67 -0.09
N ASP A 417 22.16 -9.18 0.81
CA ASP A 417 22.27 -9.63 2.20
C ASP A 417 21.11 -9.08 3.05
N THR A 418 19.91 -9.59 2.78
CA THR A 418 18.65 -9.30 3.48
C THR A 418 17.65 -10.46 3.32
N LEU A 419 16.69 -10.58 4.23
CA LEU A 419 15.62 -11.59 4.15
C LEU A 419 14.48 -11.21 3.18
N TYR A 420 14.50 -9.99 2.63
CA TYR A 420 13.43 -9.42 1.78
C TYR A 420 13.76 -9.49 0.27
N GLY A 421 12.74 -9.37 -0.59
CA GLY A 421 12.90 -9.42 -2.06
C GLY A 421 11.72 -8.83 -2.86
N ARG A 422 11.16 -7.70 -2.43
CA ARG A 422 9.93 -7.12 -3.01
C ARG A 422 10.13 -6.49 -4.40
N GLU A 423 11.26 -5.83 -4.63
CA GLU A 423 11.67 -5.24 -5.92
C GLU A 423 12.50 -6.24 -6.76
N THR A 424 12.01 -7.47 -6.91
CA THR A 424 12.44 -8.39 -7.96
C THR A 424 11.24 -9.24 -8.39
N HIS A 425 10.50 -8.79 -9.40
CA HIS A 425 9.43 -9.60 -10.00
C HIS A 425 10.02 -10.87 -10.63
N LYS A 426 9.94 -11.97 -9.87
CA LYS A 426 10.42 -13.32 -10.14
C LYS A 426 9.26 -14.31 -9.97
N MET A 427 8.25 -14.26 -10.84
CA MET A 427 7.64 -15.54 -11.23
C MET A 427 8.58 -16.31 -12.18
N MET A 428 9.59 -15.60 -12.73
CA MET A 428 10.58 -16.06 -13.69
C MET A 428 11.94 -16.32 -13.00
N LEU A 429 12.06 -17.47 -12.36
CA LEU A 429 13.36 -18.13 -12.28
C LEU A 429 13.39 -19.29 -13.28
N ASN A 430 12.77 -19.19 -14.45
CA ASN A 430 12.55 -20.38 -15.27
C ASN A 430 13.83 -20.98 -15.91
N HIS A 431 15.05 -20.76 -15.38
CA HIS A 431 15.77 -21.90 -14.76
C HIS A 431 17.24 -21.68 -14.30
N TYR A 432 18.05 -20.70 -14.76
CA TYR A 432 19.51 -20.76 -14.46
C TYR A 432 20.34 -19.45 -14.44
N ARG A 433 19.77 -18.23 -14.40
CA ARG A 433 20.61 -17.00 -14.42
C ARG A 433 20.08 -15.85 -13.56
N HIS A 434 21.01 -14.98 -13.14
CA HIS A 434 20.75 -13.68 -12.51
C HIS A 434 20.19 -12.69 -13.53
N THR A 435 19.13 -11.99 -13.13
CA THR A 435 18.63 -10.78 -13.80
C THR A 435 18.47 -9.72 -12.72
N LYS A 436 19.08 -8.55 -12.92
CA LYS A 436 18.86 -7.37 -12.07
C LYS A 436 17.60 -6.67 -12.59
N ASN A 437 16.63 -6.40 -11.74
CA ASN A 437 15.54 -5.48 -12.10
C ASN A 437 16.12 -4.06 -11.94
N VAL A 438 16.25 -3.34 -13.04
CA VAL A 438 16.66 -1.93 -13.06
C VAL A 438 15.53 -1.19 -13.73
N LEU A 439 14.83 -0.36 -12.96
CA LEU A 439 13.83 0.53 -13.51
C LEU A 439 14.56 1.73 -14.15
N ILE A 440 14.48 1.87 -15.46
CA ILE A 440 15.09 2.98 -16.21
C ILE A 440 13.96 3.72 -16.94
N SER A 441 13.73 4.98 -16.56
CA SER A 441 12.81 5.86 -17.28
C SER A 441 13.46 6.35 -18.57
N TYR A 442 12.75 6.24 -19.68
CA TYR A 442 13.16 6.75 -21.00
C TYR A 442 12.29 7.92 -21.48
N ASP A 443 11.38 8.43 -20.64
CA ASP A 443 10.53 9.57 -20.98
C ASP A 443 11.34 10.88 -20.92
N LYS A 444 11.14 11.75 -21.91
CA LYS A 444 11.73 13.09 -21.95
C LYS A 444 10.95 14.09 -21.10
N ASN A 445 9.71 13.74 -20.71
CA ASN A 445 8.85 14.53 -19.85
C ASN A 445 8.75 13.88 -18.46
N LYS A 446 8.74 14.71 -17.42
CA LYS A 446 8.73 14.28 -16.02
C LYS A 446 7.39 13.62 -15.68
N LEU A 447 7.41 12.33 -15.36
CA LEU A 447 6.21 11.57 -14.97
C LEU A 447 5.81 11.74 -13.50
N GLY A 448 6.59 12.46 -12.69
CA GLY A 448 6.24 12.71 -11.28
C GLY A 448 6.30 11.47 -10.37
N PHE A 449 6.82 10.35 -10.89
CA PHE A 449 7.26 9.20 -10.12
C PHE A 449 8.69 8.88 -10.56
N PHE A 450 9.55 8.62 -9.58
CA PHE A 450 11.02 8.53 -9.60
C PHE A 450 11.76 9.87 -9.52
#